data_AF-A0A343VR87-F1
#
_entry.id   AF-A0A343VR87-F1
#
_cell.length_a   1.000
_cell.length_b   1.000
_cell.length_c   1.000
_cell.angle_alpha   90.00
_cell.angle_beta   90.00
_cell.angle_gamma   90.00
#
_symmetry.space_group_name_H-M   'P 1'
#
loop_
_entity.id
_entity.type
_entity.pdbx_description
1 polymer ?
#
loop_
_entity_poly.entity_id
_entity_poly.type
_entity_poly.pdbx_seq_one_letter_code
_entity_poly.pdbx_strand_id
1 'polypeptide(L)'
;MNAIKQVHARNIERHARRLIARRIGHTPSAIIAVARDESRPDCVILHVNSGGNAREAESELKRRGYGVEPTNYDPFGTGNYGVRLRVSPKHQRRQRRRATESQ
;
A
#
# COMPACT_ATOMS: atom_id res chain seq x y z
N MET A 1 1.82 -10.14 -15.69
CA MET A 1 2.33 -9.24 -14.63
C MET A 1 3.26 -10.04 -13.73
N ASN A 2 4.52 -9.60 -13.57
CA ASN A 2 5.48 -10.29 -12.72
C ASN A 2 5.15 -10.03 -11.25
N ALA A 3 5.16 -11.07 -10.42
CA ALA A 3 4.97 -10.93 -8.99
C ALA A 3 6.17 -10.18 -8.40
N ILE A 4 5.91 -9.12 -7.62
CA ILE A 4 6.95 -8.42 -6.89
C ILE A 4 7.42 -9.33 -5.75
N LYS A 5 8.69 -9.72 -5.76
CA LYS A 5 9.32 -10.59 -4.73
C LYS A 5 9.72 -9.82 -3.47
N GLN A 6 10.04 -8.53 -3.61
CA GLN A 6 10.48 -7.68 -2.51
C GLN A 6 9.94 -6.26 -2.70
N VAL A 7 9.35 -5.71 -1.65
CA VAL A 7 8.91 -4.30 -1.61
C VAL A 7 10.07 -3.44 -1.12
N HIS A 8 10.30 -2.29 -1.74
CA HIS A 8 11.26 -1.29 -1.29
C HIS A 8 10.55 0.06 -1.15
N ALA A 9 10.78 0.76 -0.03
CA ALA A 9 10.17 2.06 0.25
C ALA A 9 10.36 3.06 -0.91
N ARG A 10 11.60 3.19 -1.42
CA ARG A 10 11.90 4.05 -2.59
C ARG A 10 11.06 3.75 -3.82
N ASN A 11 10.75 2.48 -4.07
CA ASN A 11 9.97 2.07 -5.23
C ASN A 11 8.50 2.42 -5.03
N ILE A 12 7.97 2.21 -3.82
CA ILE A 12 6.60 2.57 -3.46
C ILE A 12 6.40 4.07 -3.57
N GLU A 13 7.31 4.85 -2.99
CA GLU A 13 7.29 6.30 -3.08
C GLU A 13 7.30 6.77 -4.55
N ARG A 14 8.26 6.28 -5.35
CA ARG A 14 8.36 6.64 -6.77
C ARG A 14 7.09 6.30 -7.55
N HIS A 15 6.49 5.13 -7.32
CA HIS A 15 5.27 4.73 -7.99
C HIS A 15 4.07 5.59 -7.57
N ALA A 16 3.92 5.86 -6.28
CA ALA A 16 2.86 6.72 -5.75
C ALA A 16 3.01 8.17 -6.26
N ARG A 17 4.21 8.76 -6.24
CA ARG A 17 4.46 10.11 -6.75
C ARG A 17 4.09 10.22 -8.23
N ARG A 18 4.59 9.29 -9.06
CA ARG A 18 4.30 9.28 -10.51
C ARG A 18 2.80 9.19 -10.79
N LEU A 19 2.05 8.44 -10.00
CA LEU A 19 0.62 8.33 -10.18
C LEU A 19 -0.10 9.62 -9.78
N ILE A 20 0.18 10.14 -8.59
CA ILE A 20 -0.53 11.32 -8.10
C ILE A 20 -0.26 12.52 -9.02
N ALA A 21 0.97 12.67 -9.52
CA ALA A 21 1.30 13.67 -10.54
C ALA A 21 0.39 13.59 -11.77
N ARG A 22 0.08 12.37 -12.25
CA ARG A 22 -0.80 12.16 -13.41
C ARG A 22 -2.25 12.57 -13.13
N ARG A 23 -2.70 12.48 -11.88
CA ARG A 23 -4.08 12.79 -11.50
C ARG A 23 -4.31 14.27 -11.26
N ILE A 24 -3.42 14.91 -10.50
CA ILE A 24 -3.66 16.28 -9.98
C ILE A 24 -2.63 17.30 -10.47
N GLY A 25 -1.70 16.91 -11.36
CA GLY A 25 -0.67 17.80 -11.92
C GLY A 25 0.45 18.22 -10.97
N HIS A 26 0.34 17.91 -9.67
CA HIS A 26 1.29 18.32 -8.63
C HIS A 26 1.44 17.22 -7.54
N THR A 27 2.61 17.09 -6.91
CA THR A 27 2.92 15.97 -5.98
C THR A 27 3.50 16.27 -4.60
N PRO A 28 4.13 17.43 -4.30
CA PRO A 28 5.01 17.53 -3.13
C PRO A 28 4.32 17.30 -1.79
N SER A 29 2.99 17.44 -1.70
CA SER A 29 2.25 17.28 -0.44
C SER A 29 1.35 16.05 -0.37
N ALA A 30 1.32 15.20 -1.41
CA ALA A 30 0.36 14.10 -1.48
C ALA A 30 0.81 12.85 -0.71
N ILE A 31 2.13 12.65 -0.60
CA ILE A 31 2.75 11.61 0.21
C ILE A 31 3.31 12.27 1.46
N ILE A 32 2.82 11.83 2.62
CA ILE A 32 3.27 12.29 3.93
C ILE A 32 4.54 11.54 4.34
N ALA A 33 4.52 10.21 4.22
CA ALA A 33 5.63 9.35 4.60
C ALA A 33 5.60 8.01 3.88
N VAL A 34 6.78 7.41 3.74
CA VAL A 34 6.93 6.01 3.30
C VAL A 34 7.96 5.35 4.20
N ALA A 35 7.53 4.35 4.96
CA ALA A 35 8.38 3.68 5.95
C ALA A 35 8.24 2.17 5.88
N ARG A 36 9.23 1.44 6.41
CA ARG A 36 9.07 0.01 6.64
C ARG A 36 8.01 -0.24 7.70
N ASP A 37 7.21 -1.29 7.52
CA ASP A 37 6.31 -1.73 8.57
C ASP A 37 7.11 -2.50 9.63
N GLU A 38 7.19 -1.97 10.84
CA GLU A 38 7.92 -2.57 11.97
C GLU A 38 7.34 -3.93 12.36
N SER A 39 6.03 -4.13 12.18
CA SER A 39 5.35 -5.39 12.49
C SER A 39 5.45 -6.42 11.36
N ARG A 40 5.73 -5.97 10.14
CA ARG A 40 5.81 -6.80 8.93
C ARG A 40 6.98 -6.30 8.05
N PRO A 41 8.23 -6.72 8.33
CA PRO A 41 9.42 -6.16 7.69
C PRO A 41 9.49 -6.30 6.16
N ASP A 42 8.75 -7.25 5.59
CA ASP A 42 8.59 -7.43 4.15
C ASP A 42 7.68 -6.36 3.50
N CYS A 43 6.86 -5.70 4.30
CA CYS A 43 5.91 -4.67 3.91
C CYS A 43 6.46 -3.24 4.03
N VAL A 44 5.73 -2.30 3.44
CA VAL A 44 5.96 -0.86 3.54
C VAL A 44 4.64 -0.18 3.88
N ILE A 45 4.66 0.79 4.78
CA ILE A 45 3.56 1.70 5.03
C ILE A 45 3.70 2.91 4.11
N LEU A 46 2.67 3.16 3.30
CA LEU A 46 2.50 4.37 2.51
C LEU A 46 1.47 5.27 3.21
N HIS A 47 1.89 6.46 3.62
CA HIS A 47 1.03 7.45 4.26
C HIS A 47 0.76 8.61 3.30
N VAL A 48 -0.52 8.83 2.97
CA VAL A 48 -0.96 9.83 2.00
C VAL A 48 -1.97 10.80 2.61
N ASN A 49 -2.04 12.01 2.07
CA ASN A 49 -2.79 13.12 2.66
C ASN A 49 -4.32 13.08 2.48
N SER A 50 -4.85 12.13 1.69
CA SER A 50 -6.29 12.03 1.46
C SER A 50 -6.73 10.62 1.05
N GLY A 51 -8.00 10.29 1.30
CA GLY A 51 -8.60 9.04 0.83
C GLY A 51 -8.65 8.91 -0.69
N GLY A 52 -8.84 10.02 -1.42
CA GLY A 52 -8.78 10.02 -2.88
C GLY A 52 -7.41 9.62 -3.40
N ASN A 53 -6.33 10.14 -2.82
CA ASN A 53 -4.97 9.73 -3.20
C ASN A 53 -4.68 8.28 -2.78
N ALA A 54 -5.23 7.82 -1.66
CA ALA A 54 -5.09 6.44 -1.21
C ALA A 54 -5.72 5.44 -2.20
N ARG A 55 -6.96 5.68 -2.62
CA ARG A 55 -7.68 4.82 -3.59
C ARG A 55 -6.94 4.69 -4.92
N GLU A 56 -6.35 5.78 -5.37
CA GLU A 56 -5.59 5.84 -6.61
C GLU A 56 -4.26 5.10 -6.47
N ALA A 57 -3.51 5.38 -5.41
CA ALA A 57 -2.27 4.69 -5.09
C ALA A 57 -2.49 3.17 -4.97
N GLU A 58 -3.55 2.75 -4.29
CA GLU A 58 -3.95 1.35 -4.16
C GLU A 58 -4.18 0.69 -5.53
N SER A 59 -4.99 1.33 -6.39
CA SER A 59 -5.34 0.80 -7.72
C SER A 59 -4.10 0.62 -8.60
N GLU A 60 -3.19 1.60 -8.59
CA GLU A 60 -1.94 1.51 -9.35
C GLU A 60 -0.98 0.46 -8.79
N LEU A 61 -0.78 0.42 -7.49
CA LEU A 61 0.12 -0.54 -6.85
C LEU A 61 -0.40 -1.98 -7.09
N LYS A 62 -1.71 -2.21 -6.99
CA LYS A 62 -2.31 -3.49 -7.36
C LYS A 62 -2.09 -3.85 -8.83
N ARG A 63 -2.23 -2.88 -9.75
CA ARG A 63 -1.93 -3.04 -11.19
C ARG A 63 -0.46 -3.37 -11.44
N ARG A 64 0.46 -2.85 -10.63
CA ARG A 64 1.90 -3.17 -10.70
C ARG A 64 2.26 -4.52 -10.07
N GLY A 65 1.29 -5.22 -9.48
CA GLY A 65 1.52 -6.52 -8.87
C GLY A 65 2.02 -6.45 -7.43
N TYR A 66 1.67 -5.40 -6.69
CA TYR A 66 1.79 -5.35 -5.22
C TYR A 66 0.52 -5.89 -4.55
N GLY A 67 0.66 -6.39 -3.33
CA GLY A 67 -0.46 -6.50 -2.39
C GLY A 67 -0.67 -5.16 -1.70
N VAL A 68 -1.92 -4.73 -1.54
CA VAL A 68 -2.24 -3.46 -0.86
C VAL A 68 -3.49 -3.67 -0.01
N GLU A 69 -3.41 -3.27 1.26
CA GLU A 69 -4.50 -3.30 2.23
C GLU A 69 -4.49 -2.03 3.10
N PRO A 70 -5.65 -1.57 3.61
CA PRO A 70 -5.69 -0.52 4.62
C PRO A 70 -5.02 -1.00 5.92
N THR A 71 -4.44 -0.07 6.67
CA THR A 71 -4.01 -0.36 8.05
C THR A 71 -5.18 -0.13 9.03
N ASN A 72 -4.96 -0.46 10.30
CA ASN A 72 -5.85 -0.09 11.41
C ASN A 72 -5.64 1.37 11.88
N TYR A 73 -4.98 2.21 11.09
CA TYR A 73 -4.78 3.62 11.41
C TYR A 73 -6.11 4.36 11.32
N ASP A 74 -6.51 5.02 12.40
CA ASP A 74 -7.70 5.87 12.42
C ASP A 74 -7.37 7.27 11.89
N PRO A 75 -7.84 7.65 10.69
CA PRO A 75 -7.57 8.96 10.12
C PRO A 75 -8.31 10.11 10.82
N PHE A 76 -9.34 9.82 11.62
CA PHE A 76 -10.18 10.81 12.30
C PHE A 76 -9.85 10.99 13.79
N GLY A 77 -8.91 10.19 14.32
CA GLY A 77 -8.42 10.32 15.69
C GLY A 77 -7.68 11.64 15.93
N THR A 78 -7.66 12.09 17.19
CA THR A 78 -6.98 13.33 17.57
C THR A 78 -5.50 13.30 17.19
N GLY A 79 -5.04 14.31 16.45
CA GLY A 79 -3.65 14.42 15.99
C GLY A 79 -3.32 13.54 14.77
N ASN A 80 -4.29 12.81 14.22
CA ASN A 80 -4.11 12.03 13.00
C ASN A 80 -4.47 12.84 11.76
N TYR A 81 -3.81 12.51 10.65
CA TYR A 81 -4.08 13.12 9.35
C TYR A 81 -3.75 12.14 8.23
N GLY A 82 -4.57 12.11 7.19
CA GLY A 82 -4.32 11.29 6.01
C GLY A 82 -4.65 9.81 6.21
N VAL A 83 -4.26 8.97 5.25
CA VAL A 83 -4.58 7.53 5.20
C VAL A 83 -3.29 6.73 5.10
N ARG A 84 -3.25 5.59 5.79
CA ARG A 84 -2.13 4.65 5.73
C ARG A 84 -2.53 3.36 5.02
N LEU A 85 -1.73 2.99 4.03
CA LEU A 85 -1.85 1.74 3.28
C LEU A 85 -0.63 0.87 3.58
N ARG A 86 -0.85 -0.42 3.81
CA ARG A 86 0.21 -1.41 3.84
C ARG A 86 0.41 -2.00 2.46
N VAL A 87 1.65 -1.99 1.99
CA VAL A 87 2.05 -2.51 0.69
C VAL A 87 2.96 -3.70 0.88
N SER A 88 2.58 -4.85 0.33
CA SER A 88 3.28 -6.12 0.46
C SER A 88 3.71 -6.68 -0.91
N PRO A 89 4.69 -7.60 -0.95
CA PRO A 89 4.88 -8.45 -2.11
C PRO A 89 3.55 -9.12 -2.45
N LYS A 90 3.15 -9.18 -3.72
CA LYS A 90 1.93 -9.92 -4.09
C LYS A 90 2.23 -11.40 -3.92
N HIS A 91 1.93 -11.93 -2.74
CA HIS A 91 1.83 -13.35 -2.53
C HIS A 91 0.73 -13.85 -3.48
N GLN A 92 1.10 -14.67 -4.47
CA GLN A 92 0.14 -15.59 -5.05
C GLN A 92 -0.54 -16.28 -3.87
N ARG A 93 -1.88 -16.16 -3.80
CA ARG A 93 -2.74 -16.82 -2.84
C ARG A 93 -2.08 -18.13 -2.39
N ARG A 94 -1.62 -18.21 -1.13
CA ARG A 94 -1.62 -19.53 -0.49
C ARG A 94 -3.09 -19.89 -0.42
N GLN A 95 -3.52 -20.74 -1.35
CA GLN A 95 -4.69 -21.56 -1.15
C GLN A 95 -4.50 -22.20 0.23
N ARG A 96 -5.19 -21.66 1.24
CA ARG A 96 -5.56 -22.50 2.38
C ARG A 96 -6.54 -23.50 1.79
N ARG A 97 -5.99 -24.63 1.32
CA ARG A 97 -6.74 -25.87 1.19
C ARG A 97 -7.49 -26.01 2.50
N ARG A 98 -8.81 -26.02 2.45
CA ARG A 98 -9.63 -26.59 3.52
C ARG A 98 -9.15 -28.04 3.65
N ALA A 99 -8.28 -28.28 4.63
CA ALA A 99 -8.11 -29.61 5.20
C ALA A 99 -9.15 -29.68 6.32
N THR A 100 -10.37 -30.08 5.97
CA THR A 100 -11.36 -30.61 6.93
C THR A 100 -12.48 -31.27 6.11
N GLU A 101 -12.14 -32.41 5.54
CA GLU A 101 -13.09 -33.50 5.29
C GLU A 101 -12.58 -34.71 6.08
N SER A 102 -13.55 -35.44 6.63
CA SER A 102 -13.48 -36.80 7.17
C SER A 102 -12.98 -36.96 8.61
N GLN A 103 -13.92 -36.88 9.56
CA GLN A 103 -14.28 -38.05 10.37
C GLN A 103 -15.80 -38.20 10.40
#